data_AF-A0A528TIM8-F1
#
_entry.id   AF-A0A528TIM8-F1
#
_cell.length_a   1.000
_cell.length_b   1.000
_cell.length_c   1.000
_cell.angle_alpha   90.00
_cell.angle_beta   90.00
_cell.angle_gamma   90.00
#
_symmetry.space_group_name_H-M   'P 1'
#
loop_
_entity.id
_entity.type
_entity.pdbx_description
1 polymer ?
#
loop_
_entity_poly.entity_id
_entity_poly.type
_entity_poly.pdbx_seq_one_letter_code
_entity_poly.pdbx_strand_id
1 'polypeptide(L)'
;VPHLWRICEDMLAVCPDAIMLQYVNPMAINTWAIAAKFPQIKQVGLCHSVQGTAMELAHDLDLPYEEIRYRAAGINHMAFYLKFEHRQPDGSYRDLYPDLVRAYREGRAPKPGWNPRCPN
;
A
#
# COMPACT_ATOMS: atom_id res chain seq x y z
N VAL A 1 -3.16 -20.66 6.04
CA VAL A 1 -4.28 -20.41 6.96
C VAL A 1 -4.18 -21.19 8.30
N PRO A 2 -4.01 -22.53 8.38
CA PRO A 2 -4.04 -23.25 9.67
C PRO A 2 -3.02 -22.78 10.71
N HIS A 3 -1.86 -22.27 10.27
CA HIS A 3 -0.87 -21.71 11.18
C HIS A 3 -1.32 -20.38 11.82
N LEU A 4 -2.04 -19.53 11.07
CA LEU A 4 -2.61 -18.29 11.60
C LEU A 4 -3.70 -18.57 12.63
N TRP A 5 -4.45 -19.65 12.48
CA TRP A 5 -5.46 -20.04 13.46
C TRP A 5 -4.84 -20.41 14.82
N ARG A 6 -3.71 -21.12 14.82
CA ARG A 6 -2.96 -21.39 16.07
C ARG A 6 -2.51 -20.10 16.74
N ILE A 7 -2.04 -19.13 15.97
CA ILE A 7 -1.69 -17.80 16.50
C ILE A 7 -2.92 -17.09 17.09
N CYS A 8 -4.09 -17.20 16.46
CA CYS A 8 -5.32 -16.65 17.01
C CYS A 8 -5.71 -17.32 18.33
N GLU A 9 -5.60 -18.65 18.42
CA GLU A 9 -5.85 -19.41 19.66
C GLU A 9 -4.90 -18.95 20.78
N ASP A 10 -3.61 -18.81 20.48
CA ASP A 10 -2.62 -18.29 21.42
C ASP A 10 -2.96 -16.87 21.86
N MET A 11 -3.29 -15.97 20.91
CA MET A 11 -3.68 -14.60 21.21
C MET A 11 -4.89 -14.52 22.14
N LEU A 12 -5.92 -15.35 21.94
CA LEU A 12 -7.09 -15.38 22.82
C LEU A 12 -6.74 -15.86 24.23
N ALA A 13 -5.78 -16.76 24.37
CA ALA A 13 -5.36 -17.28 25.66
C ALA A 13 -4.46 -16.30 26.43
N VAL A 14 -3.56 -15.59 25.75
CA VAL A 14 -2.48 -14.84 26.42
C VAL A 14 -2.60 -13.33 26.29
N CYS A 15 -3.26 -12.81 25.26
CA CYS A 15 -3.37 -11.38 24.97
C CYS A 15 -4.66 -11.02 24.21
N PRO A 16 -5.85 -11.34 24.76
CA PRO A 16 -7.12 -11.24 24.03
C PRO A 16 -7.46 -9.82 23.55
N ASP A 17 -6.85 -8.79 24.13
CA ASP A 17 -7.08 -7.40 23.78
C ASP A 17 -6.10 -6.80 22.77
N ALA A 18 -5.03 -7.53 22.42
CA ALA A 18 -4.00 -7.06 21.49
C ALA A 18 -4.50 -6.99 20.05
N ILE A 19 -3.85 -6.15 19.23
CA ILE A 19 -4.12 -6.04 17.79
C ILE A 19 -3.09 -6.89 17.03
N MET A 20 -3.58 -7.80 16.19
CA MET A 20 -2.74 -8.53 15.23
C MET A 20 -2.42 -7.65 14.03
N LEU A 21 -1.14 -7.40 13.78
CA LEU A 21 -0.66 -6.76 12.55
C LEU A 21 -0.33 -7.83 11.51
N GLN A 22 -1.27 -8.10 10.60
CA GLN A 22 -1.16 -9.19 9.62
C GLN A 22 -0.44 -8.72 8.35
N TYR A 23 0.83 -9.10 8.21
CA TYR A 23 1.67 -8.81 7.05
C TYR A 23 1.89 -10.01 6.12
N VAL A 24 1.49 -11.22 6.55
CA VAL A 24 1.75 -12.47 5.84
C VAL A 24 0.77 -12.64 4.67
N ASN A 25 1.33 -12.91 3.49
CA ASN A 25 0.54 -13.15 2.29
C ASN A 25 -0.07 -14.57 2.22
N PRO A 26 -1.18 -14.76 1.48
CA PRO A 26 -2.00 -13.73 0.81
C PRO A 26 -2.83 -12.92 1.83
N MET A 27 -2.52 -11.63 2.01
CA MET A 27 -2.94 -10.85 3.19
C MET A 27 -4.46 -10.69 3.27
N ALA A 28 -5.12 -10.33 2.16
CA ALA A 28 -6.58 -10.19 2.16
C ALA A 28 -7.31 -11.49 2.51
N ILE A 29 -6.89 -12.61 1.91
CA ILE A 29 -7.50 -13.93 2.17
C ILE A 29 -7.24 -14.36 3.61
N ASN A 30 -6.03 -14.16 4.13
CA ASN A 30 -5.68 -14.46 5.51
C ASN A 30 -6.52 -13.64 6.50
N THR A 31 -6.63 -12.33 6.26
CA THR A 31 -7.44 -11.42 7.09
C THR A 31 -8.91 -11.85 7.07
N TRP A 32 -9.46 -12.17 5.90
CA TRP A 32 -10.84 -12.65 5.79
C TRP A 32 -11.05 -13.97 6.54
N ALA A 33 -10.14 -14.94 6.38
CA ALA A 33 -10.23 -16.22 7.07
C ALA A 33 -10.15 -16.08 8.60
N ILE A 34 -9.34 -15.14 9.12
CA ILE A 34 -9.29 -14.83 10.55
C ILE A 34 -10.60 -14.18 10.99
N ALA A 35 -11.08 -13.16 10.29
CA ALA A 35 -12.31 -12.44 10.65
C ALA A 35 -13.53 -13.37 10.68
N ALA A 36 -13.61 -14.32 9.75
CA ALA A 36 -14.71 -15.28 9.67
C ALA A 36 -14.69 -16.32 10.81
N LYS A 37 -13.51 -16.79 11.22
CA LYS A 37 -13.37 -17.87 12.21
C LYS A 37 -13.16 -17.38 13.64
N PHE A 38 -12.46 -16.27 13.81
CA PHE A 38 -12.07 -15.67 15.10
C PHE A 38 -12.50 -14.20 15.15
N PRO A 39 -13.81 -13.90 15.13
CA PRO A 39 -14.31 -12.52 15.09
C PRO A 39 -13.91 -11.68 16.31
N GLN A 40 -13.42 -12.29 17.39
CA GLN A 40 -12.91 -11.62 18.59
C GLN A 40 -11.50 -11.04 18.40
N ILE A 41 -10.73 -11.54 17.43
CA ILE A 41 -9.38 -11.06 17.17
C ILE A 41 -9.46 -9.67 16.53
N LYS A 42 -8.91 -8.67 17.22
CA LYS A 42 -8.66 -7.34 16.66
C LYS A 42 -7.49 -7.48 15.68
N GLN A 43 -7.69 -7.20 14.40
CA GLN A 43 -6.64 -7.32 13.39
C GLN A 43 -6.65 -6.18 12.37
N VAL A 44 -5.46 -5.89 11.85
CA VAL A 44 -5.25 -4.99 10.73
C VAL A 44 -4.33 -5.67 9.72
N GLY A 45 -4.82 -5.81 8.50
CA GLY A 45 -4.03 -6.28 7.37
C GLY A 45 -3.14 -5.15 6.82
N LEU A 46 -1.85 -5.42 6.63
CA LEU A 46 -0.87 -4.42 6.21
C LEU A 46 -0.16 -4.85 4.92
N CYS A 47 0.11 -3.89 4.05
CA CYS A 47 0.84 -4.08 2.81
C CYS A 47 1.57 -2.77 2.46
N HIS A 48 2.74 -2.87 1.85
CA HIS A 48 3.57 -1.72 1.44
C HIS A 48 3.34 -1.28 -0.01
N SER A 49 2.47 -1.96 -0.76
CA SER A 49 2.33 -1.75 -2.21
C SER A 49 1.89 -0.32 -2.56
N VAL A 50 0.95 0.28 -1.82
CA VAL A 50 0.51 1.66 -2.11
C VAL A 50 1.64 2.65 -1.84
N GLN A 51 2.32 2.56 -0.70
CA GLN A 51 3.45 3.46 -0.40
C GLN A 51 4.59 3.27 -1.41
N GLY A 52 4.90 2.02 -1.74
CA GLY A 52 5.90 1.62 -2.74
C GLY A 52 5.65 2.27 -4.09
N THR A 53 4.47 2.06 -4.65
CA THR A 53 4.12 2.62 -5.95
C THR A 53 4.08 4.16 -5.92
N ALA A 54 3.65 4.79 -4.82
CA ALA A 54 3.68 6.25 -4.72
C ALA A 54 5.12 6.81 -4.75
N MET A 55 6.07 6.12 -4.11
CA MET A 55 7.51 6.47 -4.18
C MET A 55 8.07 6.30 -5.60
N GLU A 56 7.71 5.22 -6.29
CA GLU A 56 8.12 4.97 -7.68
C GLU A 56 7.58 6.04 -8.64
N LEU A 57 6.29 6.40 -8.51
CA LEU A 57 5.68 7.45 -9.33
C LEU A 57 6.27 8.84 -9.03
N ALA A 58 6.66 9.11 -7.79
CA ALA A 58 7.35 10.35 -7.43
C ALA A 58 8.75 10.41 -8.07
N HIS A 59 9.49 9.30 -8.03
CA HIS A 59 10.79 9.14 -8.68
C HIS A 59 10.68 9.33 -10.21
N ASP A 60 9.67 8.76 -10.86
CA ASP A 60 9.43 8.94 -12.29
C ASP A 60 9.22 10.41 -12.70
N LEU A 61 8.66 11.22 -11.80
CA LEU A 61 8.40 12.64 -12.01
C LEU A 61 9.50 13.57 -11.46
N ASP A 62 10.58 13.04 -10.87
CA ASP A 62 11.62 13.81 -10.18
C ASP A 62 11.08 14.69 -9.04
N LEU A 63 10.06 14.21 -8.32
CA LEU A 63 9.43 14.91 -7.20
C LEU A 63 9.83 14.29 -5.85
N PRO A 64 10.02 15.11 -4.79
CA PRO A 64 10.18 14.59 -3.44
C PRO A 64 8.92 13.85 -3.00
N TYR A 65 9.07 12.62 -2.49
CA TYR A 65 7.94 11.79 -2.06
C TYR A 65 7.12 12.46 -0.95
N GLU A 66 7.78 13.19 -0.05
CA GLU A 66 7.17 13.90 1.09
C GLU A 66 6.24 15.04 0.66
N GLU A 67 6.34 15.48 -0.59
CA GLU A 67 5.47 16.50 -1.17
C GLU A 67 4.28 15.89 -1.93
N ILE A 68 4.20 14.57 -2.02
CA ILE A 68 3.09 13.87 -2.66
C ILE A 68 1.98 13.63 -1.65
N ARG A 69 0.76 14.04 -2.01
CA ARG A 69 -0.47 13.64 -1.36
C ARG A 69 -1.26 12.75 -2.29
N TYR A 70 -1.74 11.63 -1.77
CA TYR A 70 -2.57 10.72 -2.56
C TYR A 70 -3.74 10.17 -1.75
N ARG A 71 -4.79 9.77 -2.47
CA ARG A 71 -5.88 8.95 -1.94
C ARG A 71 -5.94 7.70 -2.80
N ALA A 72 -5.79 6.54 -2.17
CA ALA A 72 -5.92 5.25 -2.82
C ALA A 72 -7.12 4.48 -2.26
N ALA A 73 -7.72 3.62 -3.07
CA ALA A 73 -8.79 2.72 -2.66
C ALA A 73 -8.74 1.41 -3.45
N GLY A 74 -9.23 0.33 -2.84
CA GLY A 74 -9.29 -1.00 -3.44
C GLY A 74 -9.07 -2.09 -2.41
N ILE A 75 -8.66 -3.26 -2.88
CA ILE A 75 -8.31 -4.42 -2.04
C ILE A 75 -6.80 -4.67 -2.08
N ASN A 76 -6.29 -5.53 -1.19
CA ASN A 76 -4.89 -5.91 -1.19
C ASN A 76 -4.45 -6.38 -2.59
N HIS A 77 -3.37 -5.80 -3.12
CA HIS A 77 -2.81 -6.06 -4.45
C HIS A 77 -3.75 -5.74 -5.64
N MET A 78 -4.84 -5.00 -5.39
CA MET A 78 -5.71 -4.46 -6.44
C MET A 78 -6.31 -3.14 -5.95
N ALA A 79 -5.46 -2.10 -5.97
CA ALA A 79 -5.81 -0.76 -5.53
C ALA A 79 -5.47 0.27 -6.60
N PHE A 80 -6.20 1.37 -6.58
CA PHE A 80 -6.06 2.47 -7.52
C PHE A 80 -5.87 3.78 -6.77
N TYR A 81 -5.00 4.63 -7.29
CA TYR A 81 -5.01 6.04 -6.90
C TYR A 81 -6.27 6.69 -7.45
N LEU A 82 -7.00 7.39 -6.58
CA LEU A 82 -8.14 8.23 -6.93
C LEU A 82 -7.72 9.70 -6.99
N LYS A 83 -6.65 10.05 -6.27
CA LYS A 83 -5.96 11.33 -6.31
C LYS A 83 -4.46 11.07 -6.18
N PHE A 84 -3.68 11.80 -6.96
CA PHE A 84 -2.22 11.81 -6.87
C PHE A 84 -1.78 13.25 -7.14
N GLU A 85 -1.31 13.95 -6.11
CA GLU A 85 -1.19 15.40 -6.12
C GLU A 85 0.15 15.84 -5.53
N HIS A 86 0.72 16.92 -6.05
CA HIS A 86 1.95 17.55 -5.55
C HIS A 86 1.62 18.81 -4.75
N ARG A 87 2.13 18.90 -3.53
CA ARG A 87 2.02 20.09 -2.67
C ARG A 87 2.87 21.23 -3.26
N GLN A 88 2.25 22.37 -3.46
CA GLN A 88 2.90 23.58 -3.96
C GLN A 88 3.43 24.45 -2.80
N PRO A 89 4.35 25.40 -3.06
CA PRO A 89 4.90 26.28 -2.02
C PRO A 89 3.87 27.15 -1.29
N ASP A 90 2.76 27.48 -1.95
CA ASP A 90 1.63 28.24 -1.38
C ASP A 90 0.67 27.37 -0.53
N GLY A 91 0.97 26.07 -0.39
CA GLY A 91 0.16 25.10 0.34
C GLY A 91 -0.99 24.50 -0.48
N SER A 92 -1.17 24.92 -1.74
CA SER A 92 -2.13 24.31 -2.66
C SER A 92 -1.63 22.94 -3.17
N TYR A 93 -2.49 22.22 -3.89
CA TYR A 93 -2.20 20.89 -4.41
C TYR A 93 -2.52 20.84 -5.90
N ARG A 94 -1.58 20.33 -6.70
CA ARG A 94 -1.70 20.19 -8.15
C ARG A 94 -1.84 18.72 -8.52
N ASP A 95 -2.83 18.41 -9.36
CA ASP A 95 -3.02 17.06 -9.89
C ASP A 95 -1.84 16.64 -10.78
N LEU A 96 -1.30 15.44 -10.54
CA LEU A 96 -0.14 14.88 -11.23
C LEU A 96 -0.49 13.90 -12.34
N TYR A 97 -1.76 13.50 -12.49
CA TYR A 97 -2.14 12.60 -13.59
C TYR A 97 -1.72 13.12 -14.98
N PRO A 98 -1.90 14.42 -15.33
CA PRO A 98 -1.41 14.94 -16.60
C PRO A 98 0.10 14.79 -16.79
N ASP A 99 0.88 14.95 -15.73
CA ASP A 99 2.35 14.81 -15.76
C ASP A 99 2.77 13.35 -15.94
N LEU A 100 2.10 12.41 -15.26
CA LEU A 100 2.32 10.97 -15.41
C LEU A 100 2.06 10.52 -16.84
N VAL A 101 0.91 10.90 -17.41
CA VAL A 101 0.55 10.55 -18.79
C VAL A 101 1.53 11.14 -19.80
N ARG A 102 1.96 12.39 -19.58
CA ARG A 102 2.97 13.03 -20.44
C ARG A 102 4.31 12.31 -20.36
N ALA A 103 4.80 11.98 -19.15
CA ALA A 103 6.06 11.27 -18.96
C ALA A 103 6.07 9.89 -19.63
N TYR A 104 4.97 9.14 -19.53
CA TYR A 104 4.82 7.86 -20.22
C TYR A 104 4.84 8.02 -21.75
N ARG A 105 4.06 8.96 -22.29
CA ARG A 105 3.99 9.21 -23.75
C ARG A 105 5.31 9.67 -24.35
N GLU A 106 6.12 10.40 -23.58
CA GLU A 106 7.46 10.86 -23.97
C GLU A 106 8.55 9.81 -23.72
N GLY A 107 8.22 8.65 -23.16
CA GLY A 107 9.20 7.58 -22.85
C GLY A 107 10.15 7.92 -21.70
N ARG A 108 9.82 8.90 -20.86
CA ARG A 108 10.62 9.28 -19.67
C ARG A 108 10.30 8.43 -18.44
N ALA A 109 9.16 7.73 -18.44
CA ALA A 109 8.69 6.88 -17.35
C ALA A 109 8.11 5.55 -17.90
N PRO A 110 8.20 4.44 -17.14
CA PRO A 110 8.85 4.34 -15.83
C PRO A 110 10.38 4.38 -15.96
N LYS A 111 11.05 5.06 -15.03
CA LYS A 111 12.51 5.05 -14.90
C LYS A 111 12.95 3.72 -14.29
N PRO A 112 14.20 3.27 -14.45
CA PRO A 112 14.68 2.07 -13.76
C PRO A 112 14.46 2.16 -12.25
N GLY A 113 13.91 1.10 -11.66
CA GLY A 113 13.73 1.00 -10.21
C GLY A 113 15.04 0.81 -9.46
N TRP A 114 15.03 1.04 -8.14
CA TRP A 114 16.18 0.79 -7.26
C TRP A 114 16.49 -0.71 -7.09
N ASN A 115 15.50 -1.58 -7.35
CA ASN A 115 15.62 -3.02 -7.16
C ASN A 115 15.96 -3.69 -8.50
N PRO A 116 17.15 -4.29 -8.66
CA PRO A 116 17.55 -4.95 -9.90
C PRO A 116 16.69 -6.18 -10.24
N ARG A 117 15.92 -6.73 -9.28
CA ARG A 117 14.96 -7.80 -9.52
C ARG A 117 13.61 -7.31 -10.04
N CYS A 118 13.36 -6.00 -9.94
CA CYS A 118 12.16 -5.33 -10.43
C CYS A 118 12.62 -4.10 -11.22
N PRO A 119 13.15 -4.30 -12.45
CA PRO A 119 13.75 -3.22 -13.24
C PRO A 119 12.73 -2.20 -13.78
N ASN A 120 11.43 -2.45 -13.54
CA ASN A 120 10.22 -1.86 -14.10
C ASN A 120 9.75 -2.48 -15.43
#